data_AF-A0A814NKG9-F1
#
_entry.id   AF-A0A814NKG9-F1
#
_cell.length_a   1.000
_cell.length_b   1.000
_cell.length_c   1.000
_cell.angle_alpha   90.00
_cell.angle_beta   90.00
_cell.angle_gamma   90.00
#
_symmetry.space_group_name_H-M   'P 1'
#
loop_
_entity.id
_entity.type
_entity.pdbx_description
1 polymer ?
#
loop_
_entity_poly.entity_id
_entity_poly.type
_entity_poly.pdbx_seq_one_letter_code
_entity_poly.pdbx_strand_id
1 'polypeptide(L)'
;MTKDRLPALRAAQHGEDSDPDAAYVAINMEDNSRFMSDFFAHIDSLRTNIDKISELVEEVKRLHSTILAAPQADDRTKEELEEKMADIKKIANDVRLKLKTMETELEQEGNDNALRTADMRIRKTQ
;
A
#
# COMPACT_ATOMS: atom_id res chain seq x y z
N MET A 1 -18.84 1.12 28.52
CA MET A 1 -17.45 0.62 28.63
C MET A 1 -17.50 -0.87 28.83
N THR A 2 -16.98 -1.65 27.87
CA THR A 2 -16.82 -3.10 28.01
C THR A 2 -15.76 -3.38 29.07
N LYS A 3 -16.06 -4.24 30.05
CA LYS A 3 -15.09 -4.65 31.08
C LYS A 3 -13.93 -5.38 30.42
N ASP A 4 -12.70 -5.00 30.75
CA ASP A 4 -11.50 -5.72 30.32
C ASP A 4 -11.50 -7.14 30.92
N ARG A 5 -11.56 -8.15 30.05
CA ARG A 5 -11.56 -9.58 30.43
C ARG A 5 -10.22 -10.28 30.14
N LEU A 6 -9.21 -9.55 29.65
CA LEU A 6 -7.87 -10.09 29.42
C LEU A 6 -7.26 -10.71 30.68
N PRO A 7 -7.42 -10.13 31.89
CA PRO A 7 -6.93 -10.74 33.13
C PRO A 7 -7.63 -12.06 33.46
N ALA A 8 -8.94 -12.15 33.20
CA ALA A 8 -9.72 -13.36 33.47
C ALA A 8 -9.35 -14.51 32.52
N LEU A 9 -9.02 -14.19 31.26
CA LEU A 9 -8.52 -15.18 30.29
C LEU A 9 -7.13 -15.70 30.66
N ARG A 10 -6.22 -14.83 31.09
CA ARG A 10 -4.89 -15.25 31.58
C ARG A 10 -4.97 -16.14 32.81
N ALA A 11 -5.84 -15.80 33.76
CA ALA A 11 -6.07 -16.61 34.95
C ALA A 11 -6.66 -18.00 34.61
N ALA A 12 -7.54 -18.08 33.61
CA ALA A 12 -8.10 -19.34 33.14
C ALA A 12 -7.09 -20.19 32.34
N GLN A 13 -6.19 -19.57 31.57
CA GLN A 13 -5.09 -20.29 30.88
C GLN A 13 -4.06 -20.87 31.85
N HIS A 14 -3.79 -20.20 32.97
CA HIS A 14 -2.86 -20.69 34.00
C HIS A 14 -3.51 -21.63 35.03
N GLY A 15 -4.75 -22.09 34.80
CA GLY A 15 -5.34 -23.19 35.56
C GLY A 15 -4.53 -24.48 35.34
N GLU A 16 -4.37 -25.25 36.42
CA GLU A 16 -3.39 -26.32 36.68
C GLU A 16 -3.24 -27.51 35.69
N ASP A 17 -3.80 -27.45 34.47
CA ASP A 17 -3.68 -28.51 33.43
C ASP A 17 -3.13 -27.98 32.09
N SER A 18 -2.23 -26.99 32.12
CA SER A 18 -1.48 -26.62 30.91
C SER A 18 -0.38 -27.64 30.65
N ASP A 19 -0.69 -28.63 29.81
CA ASP A 19 0.30 -29.51 29.21
C ASP A 19 1.42 -28.66 28.57
N PRO A 20 2.68 -28.74 29.03
CA PRO A 20 3.79 -28.01 28.43
C PRO A 20 4.08 -28.44 26.98
N ASP A 21 3.45 -29.54 26.51
CA ASP A 21 3.48 -30.01 25.13
C ASP A 21 2.19 -29.68 24.35
N ALA A 22 1.37 -28.73 24.83
CA ALA A 22 0.34 -28.08 24.02
C ALA A 22 1.02 -27.31 22.88
N ALA A 23 1.35 -28.07 21.85
CA ALA A 23 2.24 -27.73 20.76
C ALA A 23 2.01 -26.30 20.32
N TYR A 24 3.05 -25.47 20.47
CA TYR A 24 3.20 -24.31 19.62
C TYR A 24 3.08 -24.82 18.18
N VAL A 25 1.90 -24.64 17.58
CA VAL A 25 1.69 -24.85 16.16
C VAL A 25 2.50 -23.76 15.48
N ALA A 26 3.79 -24.02 15.29
CA ALA A 26 4.67 -23.21 14.47
C ALA A 26 4.16 -23.35 13.03
N ILE A 27 3.26 -22.46 12.65
CA ILE A 27 2.85 -22.30 11.26
C ILE A 27 4.12 -21.87 10.54
N ASN A 28 4.66 -22.76 9.70
CA ASN A 28 5.87 -22.52 8.95
C ASN A 28 5.58 -21.44 7.89
N MET A 29 5.78 -20.17 8.26
CA MET A 29 5.46 -19.00 7.41
C MET A 29 6.61 -18.57 6.50
N GLU A 30 7.78 -19.20 6.57
CA GLU A 30 9.02 -18.64 5.99
C GLU A 30 8.97 -18.46 4.47
N ASP A 31 8.40 -19.40 3.70
CA ASP A 31 8.33 -19.29 2.24
C ASP A 31 7.20 -18.34 1.77
N ASN A 32 6.08 -18.29 2.48
CA ASN A 32 4.92 -17.45 2.11
C ASN A 32 5.10 -15.98 2.58
N SER A 33 5.87 -15.76 3.64
CA SER A 33 6.19 -14.42 4.16
C SER A 33 7.03 -13.60 3.19
N ARG A 34 7.89 -14.22 2.38
CA ARG A 34 8.72 -13.51 1.40
C ARG A 34 7.88 -12.92 0.27
N PHE A 35 6.93 -13.69 -0.28
CA PHE A 35 6.03 -13.21 -1.32
C PHE A 35 5.16 -12.04 -0.85
N MET A 36 4.57 -12.15 0.35
CA MET A 36 3.78 -11.06 0.93
C MET A 36 4.64 -9.83 1.27
N SER A 37 5.90 -10.02 1.68
CA SER A 37 6.84 -8.91 1.90
C SER A 37 7.09 -8.11 0.62
N ASP A 38 7.32 -8.78 -0.50
CA ASP A 38 7.51 -8.12 -1.80
C ASP A 38 6.24 -7.40 -2.25
N PHE A 39 5.06 -8.01 -2.03
CA PHE A 39 3.77 -7.36 -2.27
C PHE A 39 3.61 -6.06 -1.47
N PHE A 40 3.89 -6.07 -0.16
CA PHE A 40 3.79 -4.85 0.65
C PHE A 40 4.81 -3.79 0.23
N ALA A 41 6.04 -4.19 -0.16
CA ALA A 41 7.01 -3.26 -0.72
C ALA A 41 6.49 -2.59 -2.01
N HIS A 42 5.80 -3.34 -2.87
CA HIS A 42 5.14 -2.78 -4.06
C HIS A 42 4.01 -1.79 -3.69
N ILE A 43 3.18 -2.12 -2.70
CA ILE A 43 2.10 -1.25 -2.21
C ILE A 43 2.65 0.05 -1.61
N ASP A 44 3.72 -0.04 -0.81
CA ASP A 44 4.34 1.15 -0.21
C ASP A 44 4.98 2.05 -1.27
N SER A 45 5.60 1.46 -2.29
CA SER A 45 6.07 2.22 -3.47
C SER A 45 4.92 2.93 -4.18
N LEU A 46 3.77 2.28 -4.33
CA LEU A 46 2.59 2.88 -4.95
C LEU A 46 2.01 4.03 -4.14
N ARG A 47 1.89 3.87 -2.81
CA ARG A 47 1.47 4.94 -1.90
C ARG A 47 2.40 6.14 -1.99
N THR A 48 3.71 5.90 -1.93
CA THR A 48 4.73 6.95 -2.07
C THR A 48 4.60 7.68 -3.41
N ASN A 49 4.34 6.97 -4.50
CA ASN A 49 4.13 7.58 -5.82
C ASN A 49 2.85 8.42 -5.87
N ILE A 50 1.76 7.97 -5.24
CA ILE A 50 0.49 8.72 -5.15
C ILE A 50 0.67 10.00 -4.32
N ASP A 51 1.38 9.91 -3.20
CA ASP A 51 1.71 11.07 -2.36
C ASP A 51 2.56 12.07 -3.16
N LYS A 52 3.58 11.58 -3.88
CA LYS A 52 4.40 12.41 -4.76
C LYS A 52 3.60 13.10 -5.87
N ILE A 53 2.61 12.41 -6.47
CA ILE A 53 1.71 13.05 -7.44
C ILE A 53 0.94 14.19 -6.76
N SER A 54 0.43 13.98 -5.55
CA SER A 54 -0.31 15.01 -4.81
C SER A 54 0.55 16.23 -4.53
N GLU A 55 1.80 16.04 -4.11
CA GLU A 55 2.77 17.12 -3.91
C GLU A 55 3.03 17.90 -5.20
N LEU A 56 3.33 17.19 -6.30
CA LEU A 56 3.57 17.82 -7.61
C LEU A 56 2.34 18.61 -8.10
N VAL A 57 1.12 18.13 -7.84
CA VAL A 57 -0.12 18.83 -8.18
C VAL A 57 -0.26 20.14 -7.40
N GLU A 58 0.08 20.15 -6.11
CA GLU A 58 0.09 21.39 -5.32
C GLU A 58 1.16 22.38 -5.81
N GLU A 59 2.34 21.90 -6.19
CA GLU A 59 3.38 22.73 -6.79
C GLU A 59 2.93 23.34 -8.13
N VAL A 60 2.28 22.55 -8.99
CA VAL A 60 1.70 23.02 -10.26
C VAL A 60 0.66 24.12 -10.01
N LYS A 61 -0.24 23.96 -9.02
CA LYS A 61 -1.21 24.99 -8.66
C LYS A 61 -0.54 26.30 -8.22
N ARG A 62 0.54 26.19 -7.45
CA ARG A 62 1.33 27.36 -6.99
C ARG A 62 2.02 28.06 -8.16
N LEU A 63 2.66 27.30 -9.06
CA LEU A 63 3.32 27.83 -10.25
C LEU A 63 2.31 28.49 -11.20
N HIS A 64 1.17 27.85 -11.46
CA HIS A 64 0.07 28.44 -12.23
C HIS A 64 -0.41 29.76 -11.63
N SER A 65 -0.62 29.80 -10.31
CA SER A 65 -1.03 31.02 -9.62
C SER A 65 0.01 32.14 -9.76
N THR A 66 1.29 31.80 -9.67
CA THR A 66 2.41 32.75 -9.82
C THR A 66 2.48 33.32 -11.24
N ILE A 67 2.39 32.45 -12.26
CA ILE A 67 2.46 32.85 -13.67
C ILE A 67 1.28 33.77 -14.03
N LEU A 68 0.07 33.46 -13.55
CA LEU A 68 -1.12 34.26 -13.83
C LEU A 68 -1.14 35.60 -13.07
N ALA A 69 -0.48 35.67 -11.91
CA ALA A 69 -0.34 36.90 -11.13
C ALA A 69 0.77 37.82 -11.65
N ALA A 70 1.72 37.29 -12.42
CA ALA A 70 2.83 38.07 -12.96
C ALA A 70 2.38 38.87 -14.21
N PRO A 71 2.71 40.17 -14.29
CA PRO A 71 2.36 41.00 -15.45
C PRO A 71 3.13 40.64 -16.73
N GLN A 72 4.22 39.88 -16.62
CA GLN A 72 4.97 39.24 -17.71
C GLN A 72 5.36 37.84 -17.25
N ALA A 73 5.23 36.84 -18.13
CA ALA A 73 5.60 35.46 -17.80
C ALA A 73 7.13 35.31 -17.76
N ASP A 74 7.64 34.66 -16.71
CA ASP A 74 9.05 34.25 -16.62
C ASP A 74 9.20 32.87 -17.28
N ASP A 75 9.95 32.80 -18.39
CA ASP A 75 10.17 31.57 -19.15
C ASP A 75 10.71 30.43 -18.26
N ARG A 76 11.50 30.76 -17.24
CA ARG A 76 12.00 29.78 -16.27
C ARG A 76 10.87 29.13 -15.46
N THR A 77 9.89 29.91 -15.00
CA THR A 77 8.75 29.36 -14.24
C THR A 77 7.83 28.51 -15.11
N LYS A 78 7.80 28.79 -16.42
CA LYS A 78 7.05 28.00 -17.40
C LYS A 78 7.74 26.67 -17.68
N GLU A 79 9.06 26.65 -17.83
CA GLU A 79 9.85 25.42 -17.94
C GLU A 79 9.67 24.53 -16.69
N GLU A 80 9.76 25.11 -15.48
CA GLU A 80 9.53 24.40 -14.23
C GLU A 80 8.11 23.79 -14.18
N LEU A 81 7.09 24.51 -14.64
CA LEU A 81 5.72 24.01 -14.72
C LEU A 81 5.60 22.82 -15.70
N GLU A 82 6.21 22.92 -16.88
CA GLU A 82 6.21 21.84 -17.89
C GLU A 82 6.91 20.58 -17.39
N GLU A 83 8.04 20.73 -16.68
CA GLU A 83 8.75 19.62 -16.03
C GLU A 83 7.85 18.92 -15.01
N LYS A 84 7.20 19.69 -14.12
CA LYS A 84 6.31 19.12 -13.09
C LYS A 84 5.11 18.40 -13.70
N MET A 85 4.53 18.92 -14.78
CA MET A 85 3.47 18.22 -15.52
C MET A 85 3.96 16.92 -16.16
N ALA A 86 5.18 16.91 -16.72
CA ALA A 86 5.78 15.71 -17.29
C ALA A 86 6.02 14.64 -16.22
N ASP A 87 6.53 15.03 -15.06
CA ASP A 87 6.74 14.15 -13.91
C ASP A 87 5.43 13.55 -13.40
N ILE A 88 4.37 14.36 -13.24
CA ILE A 88 3.04 13.88 -12.87
C ILE A 88 2.58 12.81 -13.86
N LYS A 89 2.67 13.09 -15.17
CA LYS A 89 2.23 12.16 -16.21
C LYS A 89 3.01 10.84 -16.16
N LYS A 90 4.32 10.92 -15.92
CA LYS A 90 5.19 9.74 -15.84
C LYS A 90 4.84 8.88 -14.62
N ILE A 91 4.75 9.48 -13.43
CA ILE A 91 4.46 8.75 -12.19
C ILE A 91 3.03 8.19 -12.23
N ALA A 92 2.06 8.95 -12.73
CA ALA A 92 0.68 8.47 -12.86
C ALA A 92 0.57 7.26 -13.79
N ASN A 93 1.31 7.23 -14.89
CA ASN A 93 1.32 6.07 -15.78
C ASN A 93 2.03 4.85 -15.15
N ASP A 94 3.10 5.05 -14.37
CA ASP A 94 3.75 3.98 -13.60
C ASP A 94 2.80 3.37 -12.56
N VAL A 95 2.11 4.22 -11.78
CA VAL A 95 1.08 3.79 -10.82
C VAL A 95 -0.01 2.98 -11.52
N ARG A 96 -0.55 3.50 -12.63
CA ARG A 96 -1.59 2.81 -13.41
C ARG A 96 -1.12 1.45 -13.92
N LEU A 97 0.10 1.35 -14.42
CA LEU A 97 0.65 0.10 -14.94
C LEU A 97 0.82 -0.95 -13.83
N LYS A 98 1.41 -0.56 -12.70
CA LYS A 98 1.61 -1.43 -11.54
C LYS A 98 0.28 -1.94 -10.96
N LEU A 99 -0.73 -1.07 -10.84
CA LEU A 99 -2.07 -1.47 -10.40
C LEU A 99 -2.70 -2.49 -11.36
N LYS A 100 -2.57 -2.26 -12.68
CA LYS A 100 -3.08 -3.19 -13.69
C LYS A 100 -2.39 -4.56 -13.64
N THR A 101 -1.08 -4.58 -13.42
CA THR A 101 -0.33 -5.84 -13.25
C THR A 101 -0.86 -6.62 -12.05
N MET A 102 -1.02 -5.98 -10.89
CA MET A 102 -1.55 -6.63 -9.68
C MET A 102 -2.99 -7.12 -9.87
N GLU A 103 -3.84 -6.35 -10.55
CA GLU A 103 -5.20 -6.77 -10.89
C GLU A 103 -5.19 -8.04 -11.76
N THR A 104 -4.32 -8.07 -12.78
CA THR A 104 -4.21 -9.23 -13.69
C THR A 104 -3.70 -10.48 -12.94
N GLU A 105 -2.72 -10.33 -12.05
CA GLU A 105 -2.22 -11.43 -11.20
C GLU A 105 -3.33 -11.98 -10.29
N LEU A 106 -4.14 -11.10 -9.70
CA LEU A 106 -5.27 -11.50 -8.84
C LEU A 106 -6.38 -12.21 -9.61
N GLU A 107 -6.67 -11.81 -10.85
CA GLU A 107 -7.64 -12.48 -11.70
C GLU A 107 -7.19 -13.89 -12.10
N GLN A 108 -5.90 -14.07 -12.38
CA GLN A 108 -5.33 -15.39 -12.71
C GLN A 108 -5.42 -16.35 -11.51
N GLU A 109 -5.12 -15.87 -10.31
CA GLU A 109 -5.21 -16.66 -9.07
C GLU A 109 -6.66 -16.99 -8.67
N GLY A 110 -7.62 -16.11 -8.98
CA GLY A 110 -9.03 -16.23 -8.59
C GLY A 110 -9.85 -17.29 -9.32
N ASN A 111 -9.37 -17.83 -10.45
CA ASN A 111 -10.06 -18.89 -11.21
C ASN A 111 -9.98 -20.27 -10.56
N ASP A 112 -9.01 -20.48 -9.66
CA ASP A 112 -8.92 -21.69 -8.86
C ASP A 112 -9.67 -21.50 -7.53
N ASN A 113 -10.92 -21.97 -7.49
CA ASN A 113 -11.78 -21.92 -6.28
C ASN A 113 -11.15 -22.59 -5.03
N ALA A 114 -10.11 -23.42 -5.21
CA ALA A 114 -9.34 -24.03 -4.13
C ALA A 114 -8.37 -23.05 -3.43
N LEU A 115 -8.08 -21.89 -4.03
CA LEU A 115 -7.07 -20.91 -3.59
C LEU A 115 -7.66 -19.65 -2.93
N ARG A 116 -8.88 -19.68 -2.36
CA ARG A 116 -9.40 -18.56 -1.53
C ARG A 116 -8.66 -18.47 -0.18
N THR A 117 -7.37 -18.14 -0.23
CA THR A 117 -6.44 -18.01 0.89
C THR A 117 -6.58 -16.65 1.57
N ALA A 118 -5.98 -16.53 2.76
CA ALA A 118 -5.87 -15.22 3.43
C ALA A 118 -5.11 -14.20 2.57
N ASP A 119 -4.05 -14.63 1.89
CA ASP A 119 -3.19 -13.78 1.07
C ASP A 119 -3.95 -13.13 -0.10
N MET A 120 -4.78 -13.91 -0.80
CA MET A 120 -5.63 -13.38 -1.87
C MET A 120 -6.61 -12.30 -1.36
N ARG A 121 -7.16 -12.47 -0.14
CA ARG A 121 -8.04 -11.46 0.48
C ARG A 121 -7.26 -10.22 0.89
N ILE A 122 -6.05 -10.38 1.43
CA ILE A 122 -5.19 -9.25 1.81
C ILE A 122 -4.85 -8.45 0.55
N ARG A 123 -4.36 -9.10 -0.50
CA ARG A 123 -3.98 -8.43 -1.75
C ARG A 123 -5.15 -7.74 -2.43
N LYS A 124 -6.35 -8.34 -2.42
CA LYS A 124 -7.57 -7.72 -2.99
C LYS A 124 -8.08 -6.51 -2.20
N THR A 125 -7.73 -6.41 -0.91
CA THR A 125 -8.19 -5.32 -0.05
C THR A 125 -7.28 -4.09 -0.12
N GLN A 126 -5.97 -4.30 -0.36
CA GLN A 126 -5.01 -3.21 -0.56
C GLN A 126 -5.17 -2.57 -1.92
#